data_AF-A0A959L290-F1
#
_entry.id   AF-A0A959L290-F1
#
_cell.length_a   1.000
_cell.length_b   1.000
_cell.length_c   1.000
_cell.angle_alpha   90.00
_cell.angle_beta   90.00
_cell.angle_gamma   90.00
#
_symmetry.space_group_name_H-M   'P 1'
#
loop_
_entity.id
_entity.type
_entity.pdbx_description
1 polymer ?
#
loop_
_entity_poly.entity_id
_entity_poly.type
_entity_poly.pdbx_seq_one_letter_code
_entity_poly.pdbx_strand_id
1 'polypeptide(L)' 'FTTQGETFLNILTEHEKTLFKQKKPVVRNNDREGLRIFSTFHPPLWITRLLTNHFEILEHQVAAESEKLQQDIWIVKKK' A
#
# COMPACT_ATOMS: atom_id res chain seq x y z
N PHE A 1 -4.37 8.19 7.29
CA PHE A 1 -2.96 7.99 6.88
C PHE A 1 -2.95 7.48 5.44
N THR A 2 -1.80 7.43 4.76
CA THR A 2 -1.73 7.05 3.34
C THR A 2 -0.91 5.79 3.09
N THR A 3 -1.24 5.04 2.05
CA THR A 3 -0.49 3.83 1.63
C THR A 3 -0.35 3.75 0.11
N GLN A 4 0.72 3.10 -0.36
CA GLN A 4 0.86 2.75 -1.77
C GLN A 4 0.06 1.46 -2.06
N GLY A 5 -1.14 1.63 -2.61
CA GLY A 5 -2.10 0.57 -2.89
C GLY A 5 -2.09 0.10 -4.34
N GLU A 6 -3.27 -0.21 -4.87
CA GLU A 6 -3.44 -0.89 -6.16
C GLU A 6 -2.95 -0.07 -7.37
N THR A 7 -3.03 1.26 -7.30
CA THR A 7 -2.53 2.17 -8.37
C THR A 7 -1.04 1.99 -8.67
N PHE A 8 -0.26 1.48 -7.71
CA PHE A 8 1.18 1.25 -7.88
C PHE A 8 1.51 -0.09 -8.54
N LEU A 9 0.53 -0.95 -8.82
CA LEU A 9 0.75 -2.22 -9.51
C LEU A 9 1.47 -2.03 -10.85
N ASN A 10 1.21 -0.93 -11.55
CA ASN A 10 1.80 -0.62 -12.86
C ASN A 10 3.32 -0.39 -12.82
N ILE A 11 3.88 -0.04 -11.65
CA ILE A 11 5.33 0.13 -11.48
C ILE A 11 6.00 -1.09 -10.84
N LEU A 12 5.23 -2.11 -10.46
CA LEU A 12 5.75 -3.36 -9.92
C LEU A 12 6.26 -4.28 -11.04
N THR A 13 7.33 -5.00 -10.75
CA THR A 13 7.75 -6.15 -11.57
C THR A 13 6.72 -7.27 -11.48
N GLU A 14 6.74 -8.22 -12.42
CA GLU A 14 5.79 -9.35 -12.39
C GLU A 14 5.91 -10.21 -11.12
N HIS A 15 7.13 -10.36 -10.59
CA HIS A 15 7.36 -11.04 -9.32
C HIS A 15 6.67 -10.29 -8.16
N GLU A 16 6.85 -8.98 -8.08
CA GLU A 16 6.25 -8.13 -7.06
C GLU A 16 4.73 -8.07 -7.17
N LYS A 17 4.19 -7.98 -8.39
CA LYS A 17 2.74 -8.08 -8.63
C LYS A 17 2.19 -9.40 -8.09
N THR A 18 2.92 -10.50 -8.27
CA THR A 18 2.53 -11.82 -7.75
C THR A 18 2.46 -11.81 -6.23
N LEU A 19 3.48 -11.28 -5.55
CA LEU A 19 3.49 -11.13 -4.08
C LEU A 19 2.34 -10.25 -3.58
N PHE A 20 2.10 -9.11 -4.23
CA PHE A 20 1.01 -8.20 -3.90
C PHE A 20 -0.35 -8.88 -4.05
N LYS A 21 -0.57 -9.61 -5.15
CA LYS A 21 -1.81 -10.39 -5.40
C LYS A 21 -2.02 -11.49 -4.36
N GLN A 22 -0.96 -12.06 -3.80
CA GLN A 22 -1.01 -12.98 -2.66
C GLN A 22 -1.34 -12.30 -1.32
N LYS A 23 -1.69 -11.00 -1.33
CA LYS A 23 -2.04 -10.21 -0.15
C LYS A 23 -0.88 -10.08 0.84
N LYS A 24 0.35 -10.13 0.33
CA LYS A 24 1.58 -9.87 1.08
C LYS A 24 2.12 -8.47 0.72
N PRO A 25 2.65 -7.71 1.68
CA PRO A 25 3.30 -6.45 1.38
C PRO A 25 4.55 -6.70 0.54
N VAL A 26 4.81 -5.83 -0.42
CA VAL A 26 6.02 -5.87 -1.25
C VAL A 26 6.97 -4.82 -0.72
N VAL A 27 8.13 -5.25 -0.23
CA VAL A 27 9.19 -4.37 0.28
C VAL A 27 10.26 -4.22 -0.78
N ARG A 28 10.48 -3.00 -1.26
CA ARG A 28 11.67 -2.64 -2.05
C ARG A 28 12.70 -2.04 -1.12
N ASN A 29 13.78 -2.77 -0.93
CA ASN A 29 14.91 -2.41 -0.07
C ASN A 29 16.25 -2.39 -0.82
N ASN A 30 16.21 -2.38 -2.17
CA ASN A 30 17.34 -2.75 -3.02
C ASN A 30 18.42 -1.68 -3.21
N ASP A 31 18.51 -0.66 -2.36
CA ASP A 31 19.60 0.33 -2.38
C ASP A 31 19.59 1.21 -1.13
N ARG A 32 20.57 2.11 -1.01
CA ARG A 32 20.78 3.01 0.14
C ARG A 32 19.45 3.61 0.66
N GLU A 33 19.25 3.50 1.97
CA GLU A 33 18.16 4.15 2.68
C GLU A 33 18.13 5.66 2.36
N GLY A 34 16.93 6.20 2.10
CA GLY A 34 16.73 7.60 1.69
C GLY A 34 16.50 7.82 0.20
N LEU A 35 16.67 6.81 -0.66
CA LEU A 35 16.24 6.88 -2.05
C LEU A 35 14.74 6.58 -2.19
N ARG A 36 14.08 7.25 -3.15
CA ARG A 36 12.64 7.08 -3.44
C ARG A 36 12.25 5.64 -3.83
N ILE A 37 13.22 4.80 -4.16
CA ILE A 37 13.03 3.37 -4.46
C ILE A 37 12.94 2.50 -3.20
N PHE A 38 13.29 3.02 -2.02
CA PHE A 38 13.08 2.36 -0.74
C PHE A 38 11.63 2.59 -0.29
N SER A 39 10.77 1.61 -0.56
CA SER A 39 9.33 1.75 -0.33
C SER A 39 8.63 0.41 -0.12
N THR A 40 7.45 0.48 0.50
CA THR A 40 6.60 -0.70 0.71
C THR A 40 5.23 -0.48 0.09
N PHE A 41 4.81 -1.43 -0.74
CA PHE A 41 3.50 -1.46 -1.37
C PHE A 41 2.59 -2.40 -0.59
N HIS A 42 1.41 -1.93 -0.23
CA HIS A 42 0.55 -2.59 0.74
C HIS A 42 -0.78 -3.00 0.08
N PRO A 43 -1.07 -4.30 -0.05
CA PRO A 43 -2.39 -4.77 -0.44
C PRO A 43 -3.44 -4.27 0.56
N PRO A 44 -4.60 -3.74 0.11
CA PRO A 44 -5.63 -3.22 1.02
C PRO A 44 -6.02 -4.22 2.11
N LEU A 45 -6.18 -5.50 1.77
CA LEU A 45 -6.52 -6.55 2.74
C LEU A 45 -5.47 -6.73 3.85
N TRP A 46 -4.20 -6.53 3.53
CA TRP A 46 -3.13 -6.62 4.54
C TRP A 46 -3.24 -5.46 5.53
N ILE A 47 -3.49 -4.23 5.03
CA ILE A 47 -3.71 -3.05 5.86
C ILE A 47 -4.96 -3.20 6.72
N THR A 48 -6.08 -3.67 6.15
CA THR A 48 -7.31 -3.93 6.90
C THR A 48 -7.04 -4.86 8.09
N ARG A 49 -6.33 -5.98 7.87
CA ARG A 49 -5.99 -6.95 8.94
C ARG A 49 -5.07 -6.36 10.01
N LEU A 50 -4.15 -5.48 9.63
CA LEU A 50 -3.27 -4.80 10.58
C LEU A 50 -4.06 -3.86 11.48
N LEU A 51 -4.96 -3.06 10.91
CA LEU A 51 -5.68 -2.00 11.62
C LEU A 51 -6.79 -2.51 12.52
N THR A 52 -7.54 -3.54 12.10
CA THR A 52 -8.73 -4.01 12.81
C THR A 52 -8.45 -4.48 14.24
N ASN A 53 -7.20 -4.74 14.60
CA ASN A 53 -6.80 -5.06 15.97
C ASN A 53 -7.01 -3.86 16.92
N HIS A 54 -6.65 -2.65 16.49
CA HIS A 54 -6.57 -1.47 17.36
C HIS A 54 -7.45 -0.29 16.92
N PHE A 55 -7.95 -0.32 15.69
CA PHE A 55 -8.69 0.77 15.08
C PHE A 55 -9.99 0.28 14.46
N GLU A 56 -10.96 1.17 14.39
CA GLU A 56 -12.12 1.08 13.51
C GLU A 56 -11.78 1.78 12.19
N ILE A 57 -12.02 1.11 11.07
CA ILE A 57 -11.83 1.68 9.74
C ILE A 57 -13.12 2.38 9.35
N LEU A 58 -13.09 3.72 9.27
CA LEU A 58 -14.24 4.52 8.88
C LEU A 58 -14.34 4.60 7.36
N GLU A 59 -13.21 4.75 6.68
CA GLU A 59 -13.17 4.89 5.22
C GLU A 59 -11.81 4.45 4.65
N HIS A 60 -11.85 3.80 3.48
CA HIS A 60 -10.67 3.55 2.64
C HIS A 60 -10.96 4.10 1.25
N GLN A 61 -10.28 5.19 0.90
CA GLN A 61 -10.35 5.82 -0.42
C GLN A 61 -9.20 5.28 -1.26
N VAL A 62 -9.53 4.44 -2.23
CA VAL A 62 -8.55 3.94 -3.20
C VAL A 62 -8.13 5.09 -4.10
N ALA A 63 -6.83 5.24 -4.31
CA ALA A 63 -6.32 6.24 -5.23
C ALA A 63 -6.88 6.05 -6.64
N ALA A 64 -7.20 7.15 -7.32
CA ALA A 64 -7.57 7.10 -8.72
C ALA A 64 -6.33 6.86 -9.60
N GLU A 65 -6.51 6.15 -10.70
CA GLU A 65 -5.50 6.10 -11.76
C GLU A 65 -5.36 7.51 -12.37
N SER A 66 -4.14 8.04 -12.40
CA SER A 66 -3.84 9.35 -13.00
C SER A 66 -2.42 9.35 -13.54
N GLU A 67 -2.04 10.38 -14.30
CA GLU A 67 -0.66 10.56 -14.79
C GLU A 67 0.39 10.53 -13.65
N LYS A 68 -0.02 10.91 -12.44
CA LYS A 68 0.80 10.82 -11.23
C LYS A 68 0.27 9.72 -10.33
N LEU A 69 1.15 8.84 -9.86
CA LEU A 69 0.78 7.81 -8.89
C LEU A 69 0.33 8.47 -7.59
N GLN A 70 -0.92 8.21 -7.21
CA GLN A 70 -1.54 8.71 -5.98
C GLN A 70 -1.61 7.59 -4.94
N GLN A 71 -1.51 7.98 -3.67
CA GLN A 71 -1.63 7.06 -2.53
C GLN A 71 -3.08 6.93 -2.07
N ASP A 72 -3.44 5.75 -1.57
CA ASP A 72 -4.72 5.53 -0.92
C ASP A 72 -4.79 6.34 0.38
N ILE A 73 -6.00 6.73 0.77
CA ILE A 73 -6.27 7.41 2.04
C ILE A 73 -7.09 6.49 2.94
N TRP A 74 -6.62 6.34 4.18
CA TRP A 74 -7.29 5.58 5.23
C TRP A 74 -7.73 6.52 6.34
N ILE A 75 -9.04 6.56 6.60
CA ILE A 75 -9.63 7.25 7.75
C ILE A 75 -9.95 6.20 8.80
N VAL A 76 -9.32 6.34 9.96
CA VAL A 76 -9.45 5.40 11.07
C VAL A 76 -9.71 6.11 12.37
N LYS A 77 -10.46 5.45 13.24
CA LYS A 77 -10.74 5.89 14.59
C LYS A 77 -10.08 4.92 15.57
N LYS A 78 -9.39 5.46 16.57
CA LYS A 78 -8.86 4.65 17.66
C LYS A 78 -10.02 4.05 18.45
N LYS A 79 -9.94 2.75 18.76
CA LYS A 79 -10.89 2.10 19.68
C LYS A 79 -10.75 2.67 21.09
#